data_AF-A0A9D0Z7M6-F1
#
_entry.id   AF-A0A9D0Z7M6-F1
#
_cell.length_a   1.000
_cell.length_b   1.000
_cell.length_c   1.000
_cell.angle_alpha   90.00
_cell.angle_beta   90.00
_cell.angle_gamma   90.00
#
_symmetry.space_group_name_H-M   'P 1'
#
loop_
_entity.id
_entity.type
_entity.pdbx_description
1 polymer ?
#
loop_
_entity_poly.entity_id
_entity_poly.type
_entity_poly.pdbx_seq_one_letter_code
_entity_poly.pdbx_strand_id
1 'polypeptide(L)'
;MNCVGIDVSKGKSMIAVMRPFGEVVVSPFEVLHTDSELSKLARLLKSLDGETRVVMESTGNYHAPVAWLLHDAGFYVSVVNAILVHNYGNNSLRRAKTDKKDAIKLANYGLDHWLTLPKYVPEEDTRLML
;
A
#
# COMPACT_ATOMS: atom_id res chain seq x y z
N MET A 1 5.60 -0.71 -14.59
CA MET A 1 4.54 -0.46 -13.59
C MET A 1 5.06 -0.89 -12.23
N ASN A 2 4.94 -0.03 -11.23
CA ASN A 2 5.30 -0.31 -9.85
C ASN A 2 4.01 -0.41 -9.04
N CYS A 3 3.83 -1.49 -8.29
CA CYS A 3 2.74 -1.62 -7.33
C CYS A 3 3.31 -1.55 -5.92
N VAL A 4 2.79 -0.62 -5.13
CA VAL A 4 3.18 -0.40 -3.74
C VAL A 4 2.11 -1.03 -2.86
N GLY A 5 2.45 -2.09 -2.14
CA GLY A 5 1.59 -2.67 -1.12
C GLY A 5 1.93 -2.07 0.25
N ILE A 6 0.91 -1.58 0.95
CA ILE A 6 1.06 -0.94 2.26
C ILE A 6 0.20 -1.70 3.28
N ASP A 7 0.86 -2.44 4.17
CA ASP A 7 0.22 -3.02 5.35
C ASP A 7 0.23 -1.97 6.48
N VAL A 8 -0.95 -1.45 6.81
CA VAL A 8 -1.10 -0.30 7.70
C VAL A 8 -1.39 -0.77 9.13
N SER A 9 -0.60 -0.30 10.08
CA SER A 9 -0.80 -0.50 11.52
C SER A 9 -0.88 0.83 12.25
N LYS A 10 -1.19 0.81 13.55
CA LYS A 10 -1.21 2.05 14.36
C LYS A 10 0.19 2.67 14.42
N GLY A 11 0.34 3.87 13.85
CA GLY A 11 1.55 4.69 13.94
C GLY A 11 2.69 4.30 12.98
N LYS A 12 2.53 3.22 12.20
CA LYS A 12 3.53 2.75 11.24
C LYS A 12 2.91 1.85 10.16
N SER A 13 3.57 1.78 9.02
CA SER A 13 3.20 0.91 7.90
C SER A 13 4.40 0.13 7.38
N MET A 14 4.15 -1.11 6.96
CA MET A 14 5.11 -1.88 6.18
C MET A 14 4.87 -1.65 4.69
N ILE A 15 5.91 -1.30 3.95
CA ILE A 15 5.85 -0.96 2.53
C ILE A 15 6.57 -2.04 1.73
N ALA A 16 5.97 -2.50 0.64
CA ALA A 16 6.63 -3.32 -0.38
C ALA A 16 6.41 -2.71 -1.76
N VAL A 17 7.45 -2.64 -2.58
CA VAL A 17 7.36 -2.13 -3.96
C VAL A 17 7.71 -3.24 -4.92
N MET A 18 6.72 -3.68 -5.68
CA MET A 18 6.82 -4.82 -6.58
C MET A 18 6.62 -4.40 -8.03
N ARG A 19 7.28 -5.11 -8.93
CA ARG A 19 7.06 -5.09 -10.38
C ARG A 19 6.55 -6.47 -10.83
N PRO A 20 6.02 -6.57 -12.05
CA PRO A 20 5.59 -7.85 -12.62
C PRO A 20 6.67 -8.92 -12.54
N PHE A 21 6.26 -10.18 -12.58
CA PHE A 21 7.16 -11.35 -12.49
C PHE A 21 7.94 -11.47 -11.17
N GLY A 22 7.46 -10.80 -10.10
CA GLY A 22 8.02 -10.95 -8.75
C GLY A 22 9.28 -10.12 -8.47
N GLU A 23 9.60 -9.15 -9.33
CA GLU A 23 10.71 -8.22 -9.10
C GLU A 23 10.42 -7.34 -7.88
N VAL A 24 11.37 -7.32 -6.94
CA VAL A 24 11.34 -6.44 -5.77
C VAL A 24 12.15 -5.19 -6.12
N VAL A 25 11.47 -4.05 -6.28
CA VAL A 25 12.13 -2.77 -6.62
C VAL A 25 12.84 -2.19 -5.40
N VAL A 26 12.19 -2.26 -4.25
CA VAL A 26 12.72 -1.83 -2.96
C VAL A 26 12.43 -2.93 -1.94
N SER A 27 13.46 -3.36 -1.20
CA SER A 27 13.29 -4.33 -0.12
C SER A 27 12.28 -3.82 0.90
N PRO A 28 11.32 -4.63 1.38
CA PRO A 28 10.28 -4.14 2.28
C PRO A 28 10.81 -3.43 3.53
N PHE A 29 10.24 -2.27 3.83
CA PHE A 29 10.70 -1.37 4.88
C PHE A 29 9.53 -0.75 5.65
N GLU A 30 9.80 -0.33 6.88
CA GLU A 30 8.82 0.31 7.75
C GLU A 30 8.86 1.83 7.57
N VAL A 31 7.69 2.46 7.60
CA VAL A 31 7.49 3.91 7.56
C VAL A 31 6.64 4.33 8.75
N LEU A 32 7.13 5.25 9.57
CA LEU A 32 6.34 5.81 10.67
C LEU A 32 5.29 6.80 10.14
N HIS A 33 4.16 6.90 10.81
CA HIS A 33 3.09 7.85 10.47
C HIS A 33 3.41 9.26 10.97
N THR A 34 4.55 9.79 10.55
CA THR A 34 4.95 11.19 10.78
C THR A 34 5.04 11.89 9.44
N ASP A 35 4.76 13.19 9.41
CA ASP A 35 4.83 13.99 8.17
C ASP A 35 6.17 13.84 7.44
N SER A 36 7.26 13.79 8.20
CA SER A 36 8.62 13.65 7.64
C SER A 36 8.81 12.31 6.94
N GLU A 37 8.43 11.20 7.59
CA GLU A 37 8.58 9.85 7.04
C GLU A 37 7.63 9.60 5.87
N LEU A 38 6.38 10.05 5.96
CA LEU A 38 5.41 9.96 4.87
C LEU A 38 5.82 10.83 3.66
N SER A 39 6.39 12.01 3.89
CA SER A 39 6.95 12.85 2.83
C SER A 39 8.16 12.19 2.16
N LYS A 40 9.04 11.52 2.93
CA LYS A 40 10.15 10.74 2.39
C LYS A 40 9.65 9.58 1.54
N LEU A 41 8.63 8.86 2.00
CA LEU A 41 7.98 7.80 1.22
C LEU A 41 7.44 8.35 -0.12
N ALA A 42 6.69 9.45 -0.10
CA ALA A 42 6.16 10.05 -1.33
C ALA A 42 7.27 10.44 -2.32
N ARG A 43 8.39 11.01 -1.84
CA ARG A 43 9.54 11.34 -2.69
C ARG A 43 10.20 10.10 -3.28
N LEU A 44 10.42 9.06 -2.47
CA LEU A 44 10.97 7.79 -2.94
C LEU A 44 10.11 7.19 -4.06
N LEU A 45 8.80 7.12 -3.86
CA LEU A 45 7.87 6.56 -4.83
C LEU A 45 7.79 7.38 -6.12
N LYS A 46 7.93 8.72 -6.05
CA LYS A 46 8.01 9.60 -7.24
C LYS A 46 9.30 9.45 -8.03
N SER A 47 10.38 9.03 -7.40
CA SER A 47 11.67 8.79 -8.08
C SER A 47 11.72 7.46 -8.84
N LEU A 48 10.71 6.60 -8.71
CA LEU A 48 10.66 5.33 -9.42
C LEU A 48 10.27 5.55 -10.88
N ASP A 49 10.98 4.88 -11.79
CA ASP A 49 10.62 4.88 -13.21
C ASP A 49 9.31 4.10 -13.44
N GLY A 50 8.44 4.70 -14.25
CA GLY A 50 7.16 4.14 -14.68
C GLY A 50 5.97 4.49 -13.76
N GLU A 51 4.77 4.06 -14.18
CA GLU A 51 3.55 4.31 -13.41
C GLU A 51 3.58 3.59 -12.06
N THR A 52 3.25 4.31 -10.99
CA THR A 52 3.21 3.80 -9.61
C THR A 52 1.79 3.86 -9.06
N ARG A 53 1.24 2.71 -8.62
CA ARG A 53 -0.05 2.62 -7.91
C ARG A 53 0.15 2.08 -6.50
N VAL A 54 -0.62 2.59 -5.57
CA VAL A 54 -0.59 2.23 -4.15
C VAL A 54 -1.83 1.40 -3.82
N VAL A 55 -1.64 0.31 -3.10
CA VAL A 55 -2.70 -0.59 -2.61
C VAL A 55 -2.54 -0.80 -1.11
N MET A 56 -3.62 -0.61 -0.37
CA MET A 56 -3.68 -0.86 1.07
C MET A 56 -5.03 -1.46 1.46
N GLU A 57 -5.08 -2.24 2.54
CA GLU A 57 -6.35 -2.80 3.03
C GLU A 57 -7.09 -1.87 4.00
N SER A 58 -8.43 -1.94 3.98
CA SER A 58 -9.29 -1.23 4.92
C SER A 58 -9.44 -2.01 6.24
N THR A 59 -8.45 -1.95 7.12
CA THR A 59 -8.52 -2.53 8.48
C THR A 59 -8.55 -1.42 9.53
N GLY A 60 -9.75 -1.13 10.06
CA GLY A 60 -9.97 0.03 10.93
C GLY A 60 -9.74 1.37 10.22
N ASN A 61 -9.54 2.45 10.97
CA ASN A 61 -9.44 3.81 10.41
C ASN A 61 -8.00 4.27 10.11
N TYR A 62 -6.98 3.48 10.44
CA TYR A 62 -5.57 3.90 10.31
C TYR A 62 -5.09 4.07 8.87
N HIS A 63 -5.76 3.43 7.91
CA HIS A 63 -5.43 3.56 6.48
C HIS A 63 -5.82 4.93 5.91
N ALA A 64 -6.85 5.58 6.46
CA ALA A 64 -7.41 6.82 5.92
C ALA A 64 -6.38 7.97 5.82
N PRO A 65 -5.61 8.32 6.87
CA PRO A 65 -4.61 9.39 6.77
C PRO A 65 -3.49 9.07 5.77
N VAL A 66 -3.06 7.80 5.68
CA VAL A 66 -2.03 7.35 4.73
C VAL A 66 -2.55 7.40 3.29
N ALA A 67 -3.79 6.96 3.06
CA ALA A 67 -4.46 7.00 1.76
C ALA A 67 -4.61 8.45 1.28
N TRP A 68 -5.08 9.34 2.16
CA TRP A 68 -5.26 10.75 1.86
C TRP A 68 -3.93 11.42 1.49
N LEU A 69 -2.88 11.23 2.28
CA LEU A 69 -1.58 11.87 2.01
C LEU A 69 -0.96 11.41 0.68
N LEU A 70 -1.02 10.11 0.38
CA LEU A 70 -0.50 9.58 -0.88
C LEU A 70 -1.37 10.02 -2.07
N HIS A 71 -2.69 10.11 -1.89
CA HIS A 71 -3.58 10.69 -2.88
C HIS A 71 -3.26 12.17 -3.15
N ASP A 72 -3.11 12.99 -2.10
CA ASP A 72 -2.75 14.42 -2.20
C ASP A 72 -1.37 14.61 -2.83
N ALA A 73 -0.44 13.67 -2.59
CA ALA A 73 0.84 13.63 -3.28
C ALA A 73 0.75 13.26 -4.77
N GLY A 74 -0.44 12.90 -5.29
CA GLY A 74 -0.72 12.64 -6.70
C GLY A 74 -0.66 11.15 -7.10
N PHE A 75 -0.62 10.22 -6.15
CA PHE A 75 -0.62 8.79 -6.47
C PHE A 75 -2.03 8.27 -6.77
N TYR A 76 -2.09 7.26 -7.65
CA TYR A 76 -3.26 6.40 -7.72
C TYR A 76 -3.27 5.51 -6.48
N VAL A 77 -4.18 5.77 -5.56
CA VAL A 77 -4.36 4.98 -4.34
C VAL A 77 -5.58 4.09 -4.51
N SER A 78 -5.49 2.85 -4.05
CA SER A 78 -6.59 1.91 -3.96
C SER A 78 -6.68 1.36 -2.55
N VAL A 79 -7.83 1.58 -1.91
CA VAL A 79 -8.15 0.97 -0.62
C VAL A 79 -9.03 -0.24 -0.91
N VAL A 80 -8.54 -1.43 -0.59
CA VAL A 80 -9.19 -2.70 -0.94
C VAL A 80 -9.74 -3.40 0.30
N ASN A 81 -10.79 -4.21 0.11
CA ASN A 81 -11.40 -4.96 1.19
C ASN A 81 -10.44 -6.05 1.70
N ALA A 82 -10.18 -6.08 3.01
CA ALA A 82 -9.29 -7.05 3.65
C ALA A 82 -9.69 -8.52 3.37
N ILE A 83 -10.98 -8.83 3.20
CA ILE A 83 -11.45 -10.19 2.87
C ILE A 83 -10.96 -10.61 1.47
N LEU A 84 -10.96 -9.70 0.49
CA LEU A 84 -10.49 -9.98 -0.86
C LEU A 84 -8.99 -10.28 -0.85
N VAL A 85 -8.21 -9.45 -0.15
CA VAL A 85 -6.77 -9.65 0.01
C VAL A 85 -6.48 -10.90 0.82
N HIS A 86 -7.26 -11.22 1.86
CA HIS A 86 -7.08 -12.42 2.67
C HIS A 86 -7.21 -13.70 1.82
N ASN A 87 -8.24 -13.76 0.98
CA ASN A 87 -8.50 -14.92 0.11
C ASN A 87 -7.54 -15.03 -1.07
N TYR A 88 -6.88 -13.94 -1.46
CA TYR A 88 -5.87 -13.94 -2.50
C TYR A 88 -4.65 -14.79 -2.10
N GLY A 89 -4.16 -15.66 -2.99
CA GLY A 89 -2.91 -16.40 -2.80
C GLY A 89 -2.88 -17.40 -1.64
N ASN A 90 -4.02 -17.90 -1.16
CA ASN A 90 -4.13 -18.74 0.05
C ASN A 90 -3.59 -20.19 -0.09
N ASN A 91 -2.72 -20.45 -1.06
CA ASN A 91 -2.15 -21.78 -1.35
C ASN A 91 -0.83 -22.09 -0.59
N SER A 92 -0.38 -21.22 0.32
CA SER A 92 0.87 -21.45 1.08
C SER A 92 0.59 -22.04 2.48
N LEU A 93 1.15 -23.22 2.76
CA LEU A 93 1.17 -23.85 4.09
C LEU A 93 1.65 -22.86 5.17
N ARG A 94 0.87 -22.73 6.25
CA ARG A 94 1.09 -21.81 7.39
C ARG A 94 2.57 -21.73 7.81
N ARG A 95 3.20 -20.60 7.51
CA ARG A 95 4.38 -20.08 8.21
C ARG A 95 4.03 -18.67 8.67
N ALA A 96 4.42 -18.30 9.89
CA ALA A 96 4.03 -17.09 10.62
C ALA A 96 3.71 -15.85 9.74
N LYS A 97 2.61 -15.18 10.09
CA LYS A 97 2.22 -13.86 9.55
C LYS A 97 3.35 -12.87 9.86
N THR A 98 3.81 -12.16 8.84
CA THR A 98 4.82 -11.11 8.97
C THR A 98 4.36 -9.94 8.12
N ASP A 99 4.37 -8.74 8.66
CA ASP A 99 3.93 -7.50 7.98
C ASP A 99 4.57 -7.35 6.58
N LYS A 100 5.82 -7.82 6.41
CA LYS A 100 6.53 -7.83 5.11
C LYS A 100 5.82 -8.66 4.04
N LYS A 101 5.31 -9.84 4.40
CA LYS A 101 4.58 -10.71 3.47
C LYS A 101 3.23 -10.13 3.12
N ASP A 102 2.56 -9.49 4.07
CA ASP A 102 1.25 -8.88 3.84
C ASP A 102 1.38 -7.67 2.90
N ALA A 103 2.41 -6.84 3.08
CA ALA A 103 2.75 -5.77 2.13
C ALA A 103 3.07 -6.32 0.72
N ILE A 104 3.88 -7.39 0.59
CA ILE A 104 4.15 -8.03 -0.71
C ILE A 104 2.86 -8.60 -1.33
N LYS A 105 2.01 -9.22 -0.51
CA LYS A 105 0.73 -9.78 -0.93
C LYS A 105 -0.18 -8.71 -1.51
N LEU A 106 -0.28 -7.56 -0.85
CA LEU A 106 -1.03 -6.39 -1.32
C LEU A 106 -0.49 -5.87 -2.66
N ALA A 107 0.83 -5.77 -2.78
CA ALA A 107 1.47 -5.32 -4.03
C ALA A 107 1.20 -6.29 -5.19
N ASN A 108 1.29 -7.60 -4.96
CA ASN A 108 0.99 -8.61 -5.97
C ASN A 108 -0.50 -8.63 -6.34
N TYR A 109 -1.39 -8.49 -5.35
CA TYR A 109 -2.82 -8.33 -5.61
C TYR A 109 -3.08 -7.16 -6.55
N GLY A 110 -2.42 -6.03 -6.32
CA GLY A 110 -2.53 -4.85 -7.18
C GLY A 110 -1.95 -5.01 -8.58
N LEU A 111 -0.86 -5.76 -8.73
CA LEU A 111 -0.32 -6.12 -10.06
C LEU A 111 -1.31 -6.99 -10.84
N ASP A 112 -1.90 -8.01 -10.21
CA ASP A 112 -2.84 -8.93 -10.86
C ASP A 112 -4.16 -8.25 -11.24
N HIS A 113 -4.60 -7.26 -10.44
CA HIS A 113 -5.85 -6.53 -10.63
C HIS A 113 -5.64 -5.11 -11.16
N TRP A 114 -4.48 -4.83 -11.79
CA TRP A 114 -4.02 -3.48 -12.13
C TRP A 114 -5.10 -2.62 -12.80
N LEU A 115 -5.82 -3.19 -13.78
CA LEU A 115 -6.85 -2.49 -14.56
C LEU A 115 -8.18 -2.30 -13.82
N THR A 116 -8.43 -3.07 -12.76
CA THR A 116 -9.71 -3.12 -12.04
C THR A 116 -9.63 -2.58 -10.61
N LEU A 117 -8.45 -2.12 -10.16
CA LEU A 117 -8.28 -1.53 -8.84
C LEU A 117 -9.22 -0.33 -8.67
N PRO A 118 -10.07 -0.27 -7.63
CA PRO A 118 -10.89 0.91 -7.38
C PRO A 118 -10.00 2.09 -6.98
N LYS A 119 -10.24 3.27 -7.56
CA LYS A 119 -9.55 4.48 -7.16
C LYS A 119 -10.12 4.99 -5.83
N TYR A 120 -9.25 5.28 -4.88
CA TYR A 120 -9.61 5.94 -3.64
C TYR A 120 -10.16 7.34 -3.93
N VAL A 121 -11.29 7.65 -3.31
CA VAL A 121 -11.92 8.97 -3.32
C VAL A 121 -12.00 9.41 -1.86
N PRO A 122 -11.30 10.49 -1.47
CA PRO A 122 -11.33 10.96 -0.09
C PRO A 122 -12.71 11.50 0.27
N GLU A 123 -13.17 11.21 1.49
CA GLU A 123 -14.31 11.88 2.11
C GLU A 123 -13.84 13.25 2.65
N GLU A 124 -14.73 14.26 2.64
CA GLU A 124 -14.38 15.67 2.92
C GLU A 124 -13.64 15.89 4.26
N ASP A 125 -13.88 15.05 5.27
CA ASP A 125 -13.35 15.18 6.64
C ASP A 125 -12.04 14.42 6.93
N THR A 126 -11.47 13.71 5.94
CA THR A 126 -10.30 12.82 6.16
C THR A 126 -9.04 13.56 6.64
N ARG A 127 -8.97 14.89 6.45
CA ARG A 127 -7.81 15.73 6.79
C ARG A 127 -7.53 15.86 8.30
N LEU A 128 -8.51 15.58 9.17
CA LEU A 128 -8.43 15.84 10.61
C LEU A 128 -7.85 14.69 11.45
N MET A 129 -7.37 13.60 10.82
CA MET A 129 -7.02 12.35 11.52
C MET A 129 -5.51 12.05 11.65
N LEU A 130 -4.63 12.99 11.27
CA LEU A 130 -3.17 12.94 11.50
C LEU A 130 -2.81 13.61 12.83
#